data_AF-A0A1Y6MNB3-F1
#
_entry.id   AF-A0A1Y6MNB3-F1
#
_cell.length_a   1.000
_cell.length_b   1.000
_cell.length_c   1.000
_cell.angle_alpha   90.00
_cell.angle_beta   90.00
_cell.angle_gamma   90.00
#
_symmetry.space_group_name_H-M   'P 1'
#
loop_
_entity.id
_entity.type
_entity.pdbx_description
1 polymer ?
#
loop_
_entity_poly.entity_id
_entity_poly.type
_entity_poly.pdbx_seq_one_letter_code
_entity_poly.pdbx_strand_id
1 'polypeptide(L)'
;MGLKTIMSTIGCGGLMVLFSSSLIAGECDPQWHNSVSISDDTLTLSQSKQTFVVKDDGQLYFDIHKVKLDPDQTQLLVQYYQTIGNDLPYLLSHGQHVNAKVCQFVNLRIQQERQIRQQIPALKNWQSVNLL
;
A
#
# COMPACT_ATOMS: atom_id res chain seq x y z
N MET A 1 -37.46 0.51 64.69
CA MET A 1 -36.80 1.23 63.57
C MET A 1 -36.49 0.20 62.49
N GLY A 2 -36.90 0.42 61.24
CA GLY A 2 -36.52 -0.42 60.10
C GLY A 2 -35.71 0.39 59.10
N LEU A 3 -34.57 -0.11 58.64
CA LEU A 3 -33.67 0.61 57.75
C LEU A 3 -33.97 0.29 56.26
N LYS A 4 -33.57 1.21 55.37
CA LYS A 4 -33.92 1.20 53.94
C LYS A 4 -32.91 0.42 53.08
N THR A 5 -33.42 -0.53 52.29
CA THR A 5 -32.87 -0.99 50.99
C THR A 5 -31.38 -1.48 51.07
N ILE A 6 -30.49 -1.58 50.06
CA ILE A 6 -30.45 -1.19 48.63
C ILE A 6 -30.21 -2.44 47.73
N MET A 7 -30.76 -2.38 46.52
CA MET A 7 -30.65 -3.28 45.36
C MET A 7 -29.21 -3.49 44.81
N SER A 8 -28.89 -4.72 44.35
CA SER A 8 -28.18 -5.05 43.07
C SER A 8 -27.24 -6.25 43.19
N THR A 9 -27.56 -7.38 42.53
CA THR A 9 -26.69 -8.58 42.47
C THR A 9 -26.89 -9.40 41.19
N ILE A 10 -25.77 -9.78 40.55
CA ILE A 10 -25.61 -10.92 39.62
C ILE A 10 -26.34 -10.79 38.27
N GLY A 11 -25.69 -10.13 37.31
CA GLY A 11 -25.81 -10.47 35.89
C GLY A 11 -24.72 -11.48 35.52
N CYS A 12 -25.08 -12.59 34.85
CA CYS A 12 -24.19 -13.73 34.68
C CYS A 12 -23.66 -13.89 33.24
N GLY A 13 -22.42 -14.39 33.07
CA GLY A 13 -22.04 -15.17 31.89
C GLY A 13 -21.76 -14.44 30.57
N GLY A 14 -21.19 -13.23 30.59
CA GLY A 14 -20.84 -12.46 29.38
C GLY A 14 -19.37 -12.49 28.98
N LEU A 15 -18.71 -13.65 28.93
CA LEU A 15 -17.28 -13.74 28.59
C LEU A 15 -17.06 -13.57 27.07
N MET A 16 -17.02 -12.32 26.59
CA MET A 16 -16.50 -12.03 25.26
C MET A 16 -15.02 -12.38 25.19
N VAL A 17 -14.71 -13.53 24.59
CA VAL A 17 -13.36 -13.87 24.15
C VAL A 17 -12.97 -12.87 23.07
N LEU A 18 -12.20 -11.86 23.47
CA LEU A 18 -11.49 -11.00 22.53
C LEU A 18 -10.51 -11.89 21.77
N PHE A 19 -10.87 -12.25 20.54
CA PHE A 19 -9.95 -12.87 19.59
C PHE A 19 -8.89 -11.82 19.22
N SER A 20 -7.87 -11.74 20.07
CA SER A 20 -6.60 -11.08 19.76
C SER A 20 -5.97 -11.84 18.62
N SER A 21 -6.35 -11.48 17.40
CA SER A 21 -5.70 -11.89 16.17
C SER A 21 -4.29 -11.31 16.18
N SER A 22 -3.39 -12.01 16.86
CA SER A 22 -1.94 -11.84 16.72
C SER A 22 -1.60 -12.15 15.28
N LEU A 23 -1.69 -11.11 14.43
CA LEU A 23 -1.10 -11.13 13.09
C LEU A 23 0.35 -11.51 13.30
N ILE A 24 0.71 -12.72 12.86
CA ILE A 24 2.09 -13.17 12.89
C ILE A 24 2.83 -12.24 11.95
N ALA A 25 3.53 -11.27 12.54
CA ALA A 25 4.49 -10.44 11.84
C ALA A 25 5.71 -11.30 11.51
N GLY A 26 5.51 -12.27 10.59
CA GLY A 26 6.61 -12.83 9.84
C GLY A 26 7.35 -11.66 9.20
N GLU A 27 8.67 -11.64 9.36
CA GLU A 27 9.51 -10.61 8.77
C GLU A 27 9.28 -10.64 7.26
N CYS A 28 8.67 -9.58 6.74
CA CYS A 28 8.28 -9.57 5.34
C CYS A 28 9.55 -9.47 4.49
N ASP A 29 9.80 -10.44 3.61
CA ASP A 29 10.99 -10.45 2.77
C ASP A 29 10.70 -9.74 1.43
N PRO A 30 11.07 -8.46 1.23
CA PRO A 30 10.63 -7.67 0.10
C PRO A 30 11.62 -7.82 -1.05
N GLN A 31 11.22 -8.56 -2.09
CA GLN A 31 12.03 -8.72 -3.28
C GLN A 31 11.69 -7.61 -4.28
N TRP A 32 12.66 -6.75 -4.56
CA TRP A 32 12.52 -5.59 -5.46
C TRP A 32 12.93 -5.97 -6.88
N HIS A 33 12.01 -5.84 -7.84
CA HIS A 33 12.19 -6.34 -9.22
C HIS A 33 12.51 -5.25 -10.23
N ASN A 34 12.07 -4.02 -9.94
CA ASN A 34 12.05 -2.89 -10.87
C ASN A 34 12.52 -1.62 -10.16
N SER A 35 13.20 -0.74 -10.88
CA SER A 35 13.60 0.55 -10.33
C SER A 35 12.45 1.56 -10.43
N VAL A 36 12.31 2.36 -9.37
CA VAL A 36 11.34 3.44 -9.27
C VAL A 36 12.02 4.68 -8.73
N SER A 37 11.80 5.81 -9.39
CA SER A 37 12.33 7.12 -9.00
C SER A 37 11.26 8.20 -9.13
N ILE A 38 11.44 9.30 -8.39
CA ILE A 38 10.57 10.47 -8.43
C ILE A 38 11.45 11.72 -8.57
N SER A 39 11.16 12.56 -9.57
CA SER A 39 11.85 13.84 -9.84
C SER A 39 10.92 14.73 -10.64
N ASP A 40 10.94 16.04 -10.43
CA ASP A 40 10.29 17.04 -11.30
C ASP A 40 8.83 16.67 -11.66
N ASP A 41 8.03 16.43 -10.62
CA ASP A 41 6.62 15.99 -10.67
C ASP A 41 6.36 14.75 -11.54
N THR A 42 7.36 13.85 -11.60
CA THR A 42 7.41 12.68 -12.48
C THR A 42 7.85 11.44 -11.71
N LEU A 43 6.95 10.47 -11.59
CA LEU A 43 7.21 9.14 -11.08
C LEU A 43 7.58 8.22 -12.26
N THR A 44 8.83 7.77 -12.30
CA THR A 44 9.35 6.87 -13.35
C THR A 44 9.33 5.42 -12.86
N LEU A 45 8.75 4.54 -13.66
CA LEU A 45 8.53 3.12 -13.36
C LEU A 45 9.21 2.26 -14.44
N SER A 46 10.37 1.69 -14.13
CA SER A 46 11.24 1.02 -15.12
C SER A 46 11.21 -0.50 -14.95
N GLN A 47 10.78 -1.22 -15.99
CA GLN A 47 10.72 -2.69 -16.01
C GLN A 47 11.43 -3.27 -17.24
N SER A 48 12.59 -3.90 -17.03
CA SER A 48 13.45 -4.54 -18.04
C SER A 48 13.89 -3.63 -19.21
N LYS A 49 13.00 -3.38 -20.18
CA LYS A 49 13.21 -2.48 -21.34
C LYS A 49 12.05 -1.50 -21.55
N GLN A 50 11.11 -1.44 -20.61
CA GLN A 50 9.90 -0.65 -20.67
C GLN A 50 9.99 0.44 -19.60
N THR A 51 9.76 1.70 -20.01
CA THR A 51 9.68 2.83 -19.09
C THR A 51 8.25 3.36 -19.11
N PHE A 52 7.59 3.34 -17.96
CA PHE A 52 6.33 4.05 -17.77
C PHE A 52 6.58 5.31 -16.95
N VAL A 53 5.87 6.37 -17.29
CA VAL A 53 5.95 7.67 -16.61
C VAL A 53 4.57 8.03 -16.09
N VAL A 54 4.46 8.27 -14.79
CA VAL A 54 3.25 8.73 -14.11
C VAL A 54 3.49 10.15 -13.63
N LYS A 55 2.59 11.08 -13.98
CA LYS A 55 2.57 12.44 -13.45
C LYS A 55 1.79 12.52 -12.14
N ASP A 56 2.02 13.60 -11.39
CA ASP A 56 1.32 13.94 -10.15
C ASP A 56 -0.22 13.97 -10.32
N ASP A 57 -0.69 14.44 -11.48
CA ASP A 57 -2.10 14.45 -11.88
C ASP A 57 -2.64 13.08 -12.37
N GLY A 58 -1.84 12.02 -12.29
CA GLY A 58 -2.21 10.67 -12.69
C GLY A 58 -2.11 10.36 -14.17
N GLN A 59 -1.61 11.28 -15.02
CA GLN A 59 -1.37 10.96 -16.43
C GLN A 59 -0.28 9.89 -16.59
N LEU A 60 -0.62 8.82 -17.32
CA LEU A 60 0.31 7.73 -17.67
C LEU A 60 0.86 7.90 -19.09
N TYR A 61 2.17 7.69 -19.24
CA TYR A 61 2.88 7.59 -20.50
C TYR A 61 3.65 6.27 -20.58
N PHE A 62 3.77 5.72 -21.78
CA PHE A 62 4.69 4.65 -22.12
C PHE A 62 5.66 5.19 -23.19
N ASP A 63 6.95 5.26 -22.86
CA ASP A 63 7.92 6.11 -23.54
C ASP A 63 7.36 7.54 -23.78
N ILE A 64 7.16 7.95 -25.04
CA ILE A 64 6.58 9.26 -25.39
C ILE A 64 5.05 9.26 -25.55
N HIS A 65 4.40 8.09 -25.46
CA HIS A 65 2.98 7.93 -25.81
C HIS A 65 2.09 7.98 -24.56
N LYS A 66 1.24 9.01 -24.47
CA LYS A 66 0.21 9.10 -23.42
C LYS A 66 -0.79 7.93 -23.55
N VAL A 67 -0.96 7.17 -22.48
CA VAL A 67 -1.97 6.12 -22.39
C VAL A 67 -3.32 6.77 -22.17
N LYS A 68 -4.36 6.32 -22.90
CA LYS A 68 -5.73 6.76 -22.65
C LYS A 68 -6.23 6.09 -21.38
N LEU A 69 -6.60 6.92 -20.39
CA LEU A 69 -7.20 6.49 -19.13
C LEU A 69 -8.65 6.99 -19.02
N ASP A 70 -9.43 6.33 -18.17
CA ASP A 70 -10.69 6.85 -17.61
C ASP A 70 -10.44 7.56 -16.24
N PRO A 71 -11.45 8.18 -15.62
CA PRO A 71 -11.28 8.91 -14.36
C PRO A 71 -10.84 8.03 -13.18
N ASP A 72 -11.31 6.79 -13.10
CA ASP A 72 -11.01 5.88 -11.97
C ASP A 72 -9.55 5.38 -12.08
N GLN A 73 -9.13 5.01 -13.29
CA GLN A 73 -7.74 4.68 -13.60
C GLN A 73 -6.79 5.85 -13.32
N THR A 74 -7.18 7.08 -13.67
CA THR A 74 -6.40 8.29 -13.38
C THR A 74 -6.30 8.51 -11.87
N GLN A 75 -7.41 8.37 -11.13
CA GLN A 75 -7.45 8.53 -9.69
C GLN A 75 -6.62 7.47 -8.94
N LEU A 76 -6.54 6.23 -9.43
CA LEU A 76 -5.61 5.23 -8.91
C LEU A 76 -4.15 5.66 -9.05
N LEU A 77 -3.77 6.25 -10.18
CA LEU A 77 -2.39 6.69 -10.40
C LEU A 77 -2.02 7.93 -9.57
N VAL A 78 -2.95 8.86 -9.33
CA VAL A 78 -2.77 9.95 -8.35
C VAL A 78 -2.50 9.38 -6.95
N GLN A 79 -3.29 8.41 -6.50
CA GLN A 79 -3.11 7.76 -5.19
C GLN A 79 -1.79 7.00 -5.09
N TYR A 80 -1.37 6.34 -6.17
CA TYR A 80 -0.09 5.65 -6.24
C TYR A 80 1.09 6.63 -6.22
N TYR A 81 1.02 7.71 -7.01
CA TYR A 81 2.02 8.79 -6.99
C TYR A 81 2.21 9.36 -5.58
N GLN A 82 1.11 9.67 -4.90
CA GLN A 82 1.12 10.14 -3.51
C GLN A 82 1.70 9.08 -2.56
N THR A 83 1.41 7.80 -2.77
CA THR A 83 1.97 6.71 -1.94
C THR A 83 3.47 6.61 -2.09
N ILE A 84 4.00 6.69 -3.32
CA ILE A 84 5.44 6.62 -3.57
C ILE A 84 6.17 7.87 -3.07
N GLY A 85 5.57 9.06 -3.22
CA GLY A 85 6.11 10.29 -2.62
C GLY A 85 6.24 10.22 -1.09
N ASN A 86 5.35 9.47 -0.43
CA ASN A 86 5.38 9.27 1.03
C ASN A 86 6.29 8.11 1.48
N ASP A 87 6.37 7.00 0.74
CA ASP A 87 7.14 5.82 1.15
C ASP A 87 8.61 5.82 0.70
N LEU A 88 8.91 6.31 -0.50
CA LEU A 88 10.21 6.14 -1.15
C LEU A 88 11.37 6.79 -0.38
N PRO A 89 11.24 8.00 0.21
CA PRO A 89 12.33 8.59 1.03
C PRO A 89 12.68 7.74 2.25
N TYR A 90 11.69 7.05 2.84
CA TYR A 90 11.93 6.14 3.97
C TYR A 90 12.51 4.80 3.50
N LEU A 91 11.99 4.23 2.42
CA LEU A 91 12.48 2.98 1.84
C LEU A 91 13.94 3.11 1.34
N LEU A 92 14.31 4.23 0.72
CA LEU A 92 15.70 4.49 0.30
C LEU A 92 16.68 4.66 1.47
N SER A 93 16.20 5.15 2.62
CA SER A 93 17.04 5.35 3.82
C SER A 93 17.07 4.15 4.78
N HIS A 94 16.08 3.25 4.71
CA HIS A 94 15.91 2.13 5.65
C HIS A 94 15.82 0.74 4.98
N GLY A 95 15.84 0.63 3.65
CA GLY A 95 15.61 -0.63 2.92
C GLY A 95 16.63 -1.75 3.17
N GLN A 96 17.79 -1.44 3.77
CA GLN A 96 18.76 -2.42 4.27
C GLN A 96 18.29 -3.13 5.56
N HIS A 97 17.29 -2.58 6.25
CA HIS A 97 16.79 -3.04 7.55
C HIS A 97 15.26 -3.12 7.52
N VAL A 98 14.75 -4.28 7.07
CA VAL A 98 13.33 -4.63 7.14
C VAL A 98 12.84 -4.43 8.58
N ASN A 99 11.77 -3.66 8.72
CA ASN A 99 11.09 -3.41 9.98
C ASN A 99 9.59 -3.24 9.72
N ALA A 100 8.78 -3.16 10.78
CA ALA A 100 7.32 -3.07 10.66
C ALA A 100 6.83 -1.94 9.73
N LYS A 101 7.53 -0.80 9.65
CA LYS A 101 7.17 0.32 8.77
C LYS A 101 7.57 0.08 7.31
N VAL A 102 8.72 -0.56 7.06
CA VAL A 102 9.07 -1.07 5.72
C VAL A 102 7.99 -2.06 5.25
N CYS A 103 7.58 -3.00 6.11
CA CYS A 103 6.53 -3.96 5.81
C CYS A 103 5.16 -3.32 5.57
N GLN A 104 4.80 -2.27 6.31
CA GLN A 104 3.56 -1.52 6.08
C GLN A 104 3.53 -0.89 4.69
N PHE A 105 4.62 -0.24 4.26
CA PHE A 105 4.72 0.37 2.94
C PHE A 105 4.71 -0.67 1.82
N VAL A 106 5.53 -1.72 1.91
CA VAL A 106 5.56 -2.81 0.93
C VAL A 106 4.19 -3.45 0.76
N ASN A 107 3.46 -3.71 1.85
CA ASN A 107 2.11 -4.26 1.78
C ASN A 107 1.12 -3.30 1.09
N LEU A 108 1.07 -2.03 1.50
CA LEU A 108 0.21 -1.02 0.86
C LEU A 108 0.46 -0.94 -0.65
N ARG A 109 1.74 -0.89 -1.02
CA ARG A 109 2.22 -0.81 -2.39
C ARG A 109 1.81 -2.01 -3.23
N ILE A 110 1.97 -3.23 -2.73
CA ILE A 110 1.52 -4.47 -3.40
C ILE A 110 0.02 -4.48 -3.66
N GLN A 111 -0.80 -3.94 -2.75
CA GLN A 111 -2.26 -3.87 -2.93
C GLN A 111 -2.65 -2.88 -4.04
N GLN A 112 -2.07 -1.67 -4.04
CA GLN A 112 -2.30 -0.67 -5.11
C GLN A 112 -1.80 -1.17 -6.47
N GLU A 113 -0.61 -1.79 -6.53
CA GLU A 113 -0.07 -2.35 -7.77
C GLU A 113 -0.91 -3.52 -8.30
N ARG A 114 -1.67 -4.21 -7.44
CA ARG A 114 -2.68 -5.20 -7.89
C ARG A 114 -3.89 -4.51 -8.51
N GLN A 115 -4.41 -3.44 -7.90
CA GLN A 115 -5.53 -2.67 -8.43
C GLN A 115 -5.19 -2.03 -9.78
N ILE A 116 -4.02 -1.40 -9.89
CA ILE A 116 -3.47 -0.84 -11.12
C ILE A 116 -3.37 -1.90 -12.21
N ARG A 117 -2.82 -3.09 -11.91
CA ARG A 117 -2.74 -4.21 -12.88
C ARG A 117 -4.10 -4.72 -13.34
N GLN A 118 -5.11 -4.69 -12.46
CA GLN A 118 -6.47 -5.12 -12.77
C GLN A 118 -7.21 -4.12 -13.66
N GLN A 119 -6.97 -2.81 -13.49
CA GLN A 119 -7.71 -1.76 -14.20
C GLN A 119 -6.98 -1.17 -15.42
N ILE A 120 -5.64 -1.15 -15.45
CA ILE A 120 -4.84 -0.49 -16.49
C ILE A 120 -4.06 -1.53 -17.31
N PRO A 121 -4.54 -1.94 -18.50
CA PRO A 121 -3.94 -3.05 -19.28
C PRO A 121 -2.49 -2.82 -19.71
N ALA A 122 -2.06 -1.56 -19.84
CA ALA A 122 -0.67 -1.20 -20.15
C ALA A 122 0.31 -1.62 -19.04
N LEU A 123 -0.14 -1.59 -17.78
CA LEU A 123 0.67 -1.91 -16.59
C LEU A 123 0.46 -3.34 -16.09
N LYS A 124 -0.30 -4.20 -16.79
CA LYS A 124 -0.75 -5.54 -16.32
C LYS A 124 0.35 -6.50 -15.81
N ASN A 125 1.59 -6.33 -16.26
CA ASN A 125 2.75 -7.14 -15.86
C ASN A 125 3.67 -6.41 -14.85
N TRP A 126 3.34 -5.17 -14.49
CA TRP A 126 4.19 -4.29 -13.71
C TRP A 126 3.99 -4.47 -12.20
N GLN A 127 5.09 -4.52 -11.47
CA GLN A 127 5.15 -4.53 -10.01
C GLN A 127 6.53 -4.03 -9.57
N SER A 128 6.64 -3.21 -8.55
CA SER A 128 7.95 -2.81 -8.00
C SER A 128 8.52 -3.89 -7.08
N VAL A 129 7.65 -4.53 -6.31
CA VAL A 129 8.02 -5.40 -5.18
C VAL A 129 7.00 -6.55 -5.02
N ASN A 130 7.44 -7.67 -4.48
CA ASN A 130 6.56 -8.67 -3.87
C ASN A 130 7.16 -9.16 -2.53
N LEU A 131 6.46 -10.07 -1.86
CA LEU A 131 6.98 -10.82 -0.72
C LEU A 131 7.29 -12.27 -1.15
N LEU A 132 8.26 -12.90 -0.48
CA LEU A 132 8.44 -14.36 -0.45
C LEU A 132 7.55 -15.01 0.62
#